data_AF-A0A146M5N0-F1
#
_entry.id   AF-A0A146M5N0-F1
#
_cell.length_a   1.000
_cell.length_b   1.000
_cell.length_c   1.000
_cell.angle_alpha   90.00
_cell.angle_beta   90.00
_cell.angle_gamma   90.00
#
_symmetry.space_group_name_H-M   'P 1'
#
loop_
_entity.id
_entity.type
_entity.pdbx_description
1 polymer ?
#
loop_
_entity_poly.entity_id
_entity_poly.type
_entity_poly.pdbx_seq_one_letter_code
_entity_poly.pdbx_strand_id
1 'polypeptide(L)'
;MFESERNPSLQQEIVLIIVVLTEQYAPYLQWYIDTIVHLLSVAEKYITDDIWSRVVEVVTNTEEIQDYVALKCKSLLESRQLHGKGLEFCIYIVGEFSYK
;
A
#
# COMPACT_ATOMS: atom_id res chain seq x y z
N MET A 1 16.04 19.05 24.56
CA MET A 1 14.69 19.34 24.04
C MET A 1 14.83 19.63 22.54
N PHE A 2 15.08 18.57 21.76
CA PHE A 2 15.16 18.61 20.30
C PHE A 2 14.10 17.66 19.76
N GLU A 3 12.83 17.95 20.04
CA GLU A 3 11.78 17.44 19.16
C GLU A 3 11.80 18.35 17.94
N SER A 4 12.66 17.97 16.99
CA SER A 4 12.66 18.47 15.63
C SER A 4 11.22 18.56 15.14
N GLU A 5 10.81 19.74 14.69
CA GLU A 5 9.51 19.99 14.05
C GLU A 5 9.29 18.94 12.96
N ARG A 6 8.46 17.94 13.25
CA ARG A 6 8.10 16.90 12.29
C ARG A 6 7.13 17.54 11.31
N ASN A 7 7.65 18.16 10.23
CA ASN A 7 6.86 18.82 9.21
C ASN A 7 5.99 17.80 8.46
N PRO A 8 4.66 17.73 8.71
CA PRO A 8 3.81 16.70 8.13
C PRO A 8 3.70 16.84 6.61
N SER A 9 3.75 18.08 6.10
CA SER A 9 3.72 18.37 4.66
C SER A 9 4.91 17.75 3.92
N LEU A 10 6.11 17.79 4.50
CA LEU A 10 7.29 17.14 3.90
C LEU A 10 7.14 15.62 3.85
N GLN A 11 6.51 15.01 4.86
CA GLN A 11 6.31 13.55 4.85
C GLN A 11 5.29 13.13 3.79
N GLN A 12 4.25 13.94 3.54
CA GLN A 12 3.31 13.73 2.43
C GLN A 12 4.01 13.84 1.07
N GLU A 13 4.86 14.84 0.86
CA GLU A 13 5.64 14.99 -0.37
C GLU A 13 6.57 13.80 -0.60
N ILE A 14 7.27 13.33 0.44
CA ILE A 14 8.16 12.16 0.34
C ILE A 14 7.37 10.91 -0.02
N VAL A 15 6.21 10.68 0.60
CA VAL A 15 5.34 9.54 0.28
C VAL A 15 4.90 9.59 -1.17
N LEU A 16 4.48 10.77 -1.66
CA LEU A 16 4.11 10.95 -3.06
C LEU A 16 5.28 10.64 -4.00
N ILE A 17 6.49 11.13 -3.69
CA ILE A 17 7.69 10.84 -4.48
C ILE A 17 7.98 9.33 -4.50
N ILE A 18 7.88 8.63 -3.37
CA ILE A 18 8.08 7.18 -3.31
C ILE A 18 7.07 6.46 -4.21
N VAL A 19 5.80 6.85 -4.16
CA VAL A 19 4.75 6.26 -5.02
C VAL A 19 5.10 6.46 -6.50
N VAL A 20 5.40 7.70 -6.91
CA VAL A 20 5.75 8.01 -8.31
C VAL A 20 6.99 7.24 -8.76
N LEU A 21 8.03 7.17 -7.92
CA LEU A 21 9.24 6.40 -8.24
C LEU A 21 8.93 4.91 -8.36
N THR A 22 8.07 4.37 -7.49
CA THR A 22 7.67 2.97 -7.54
C THR A 22 6.89 2.68 -8.83
N GLU A 23 5.97 3.56 -9.24
CA GLU A 23 5.23 3.42 -10.50
C GLU A 23 6.15 3.42 -11.73
N GLN A 24 7.18 4.27 -11.74
CA GLN A 24 8.06 4.43 -12.89
C GLN A 24 9.16 3.37 -12.99
N TYR A 25 9.66 2.89 -11.85
CA TYR A 25 10.89 2.10 -11.80
C TYR A 25 10.71 0.70 -11.20
N ALA A 26 9.48 0.28 -10.89
CA ALA A 26 9.23 -1.08 -10.43
C ALA A 26 9.69 -2.11 -11.50
N PRO A 27 10.59 -3.05 -11.15
CA PRO A 27 11.07 -4.04 -12.11
C PRO A 27 9.99 -5.07 -12.49
N TYR A 28 9.00 -5.27 -11.62
CA TYR A 28 7.86 -6.16 -11.84
C TYR A 28 6.71 -5.79 -10.88
N LEU A 29 5.48 -6.18 -11.23
CA LEU A 29 4.26 -5.78 -10.48
C LEU A 29 4.25 -6.29 -9.03
N GLN A 30 4.83 -7.46 -8.73
CA GLN A 30 4.96 -7.90 -7.34
C GLN A 30 5.79 -6.92 -6.50
N TRP A 31 6.89 -6.39 -7.05
CA TRP A 31 7.73 -5.41 -6.33
C TRP A 31 6.99 -4.09 -6.09
N TYR A 32 6.19 -3.65 -7.07
CA TYR A 32 5.31 -2.50 -6.93
C TYR A 32 4.35 -2.70 -5.75
N ILE A 33 3.59 -3.81 -5.73
CA ILE A 33 2.64 -4.12 -4.67
C ILE A 33 3.33 -4.23 -3.31
N ASP A 34 4.49 -4.87 -3.26
CA ASP A 34 5.25 -5.05 -2.03
C ASP A 34 5.65 -3.72 -1.40
N THR A 35 6.11 -2.80 -2.25
CA THR A 35 6.53 -1.46 -1.84
C THR A 35 5.33 -0.64 -1.38
N ILE A 36 4.21 -0.70 -2.11
CA ILE A 36 3.00 0.03 -1.77
C ILE A 36 2.34 -0.48 -0.49
N VAL A 37 2.21 -1.79 -0.33
CA VAL A 37 1.63 -2.39 0.90
C VAL A 37 2.51 -2.09 2.11
N HIS A 38 3.83 -2.08 1.93
CA HIS A 38 4.73 -1.61 2.97
C HIS A 38 4.52 -0.12 3.27
N LEU A 39 4.45 0.73 2.24
CA LEU A 39 4.20 2.16 2.40
C LEU A 39 2.89 2.45 3.15
N LEU A 40 1.83 1.70 2.85
CA LEU A 40 0.54 1.75 3.53
C LEU A 40 0.63 1.41 5.02
N SER A 41 1.58 0.56 5.43
CA SER A 41 1.74 0.18 6.84
C SER A 41 2.62 1.15 7.63
N VAL A 42 3.65 1.74 7.01
CA VAL A 42 4.56 2.67 7.72
C VAL A 42 4.16 4.15 7.62
N ALA A 43 3.43 4.56 6.57
CA ALA A 43 3.17 5.96 6.28
C ALA A 43 1.67 6.29 6.11
N GLU A 44 0.78 5.49 6.70
CA GLU A 44 -0.69 5.59 6.53
C GLU A 44 -1.24 7.03 6.63
N LYS A 45 -0.76 7.81 7.60
CA LYS A 45 -1.22 9.18 7.90
C LYS A 45 -0.88 10.21 6.82
N TYR A 46 -0.03 9.85 5.86
CA TYR A 46 0.46 10.72 4.79
C TYR A 46 -0.02 10.30 3.41
N ILE A 47 -0.77 9.21 3.34
CA ILE A 47 -1.32 8.67 2.11
C ILE A 47 -2.68 9.32 1.87
N THR A 48 -2.80 9.96 0.72
CA THR A 48 -4.05 10.60 0.28
C THR A 48 -5.00 9.55 -0.31
N ASP A 49 -6.31 9.85 -0.33
CA ASP A 49 -7.30 8.95 -0.92
C ASP A 49 -7.10 8.74 -2.44
N ASP A 50 -6.41 9.67 -3.12
CA ASP A 50 -6.05 9.53 -4.54
C ASP A 50 -5.00 8.44 -4.76
N ILE A 51 -3.93 8.44 -3.95
CA ILE A 51 -2.90 7.39 -3.97
C ILE A 51 -3.56 6.04 -3.67
N TRP A 52 -4.42 6.02 -2.65
CA TRP A 52 -5.16 4.83 -2.26
C TRP A 52 -6.00 4.23 -3.39
N SER A 53 -6.87 5.04 -4.00
CA SER A 53 -7.78 4.59 -5.06
C SER A 53 -7.01 4.08 -6.28
N ARG A 54 -5.88 4.71 -6.60
CA ARG A 54 -5.01 4.27 -7.70
C ARG A 54 -4.43 2.88 -7.46
N VAL A 55 -3.98 2.58 -6.24
CA VAL A 55 -3.43 1.26 -5.91
C VAL A 55 -4.49 0.17 -6.04
N VAL A 56 -5.70 0.44 -5.54
CA VAL A 56 -6.83 -0.47 -5.69
C VAL A 56 -7.11 -0.73 -7.17
N GLU A 57 -7.17 0.33 -7.99
CA GLU A 57 -7.40 0.22 -9.44
C GLU A 57 -6.32 -0.63 -10.14
N VAL A 58 -5.05 -0.48 -9.77
CA VAL A 58 -3.95 -1.29 -10.33
C VAL A 58 -4.14 -2.77 -10.04
N VAL A 59 -4.52 -3.12 -8.80
CA VAL A 59 -4.75 -4.53 -8.41
C VAL A 59 -6.00 -5.09 -9.08
N THR A 60 -7.10 -4.34 -9.11
CA THR A 60 -8.36 -4.80 -9.72
C THR A 60 -8.24 -4.98 -11.23
N ASN A 61 -7.44 -4.15 -11.90
CA ASN A 61 -7.26 -4.23 -13.36
C ASN A 61 -6.20 -5.24 -13.80
N THR A 62 -5.42 -5.80 -12.88
CA THR A 62 -4.34 -6.75 -13.21
C THR A 62 -4.66 -8.14 -12.66
N GLU A 63 -5.35 -8.97 -13.44
CA GLU A 63 -5.76 -10.32 -12.99
C GLU A 63 -4.58 -11.20 -12.54
N GLU A 64 -3.44 -11.11 -13.24
CA GLU A 64 -2.25 -11.93 -12.98
C GLU A 64 -1.64 -11.75 -11.58
N ILE A 65 -1.89 -10.60 -10.93
CA ILE A 65 -1.31 -10.28 -9.61
C ILE A 65 -2.31 -10.50 -8.47
N GLN A 66 -3.61 -10.59 -8.75
CA GLN A 66 -4.68 -10.61 -7.73
C GLN A 66 -4.48 -11.71 -6.69
N ASP A 67 -4.18 -12.93 -7.13
CA ASP A 67 -3.97 -14.08 -6.24
C ASP A 67 -2.75 -13.86 -5.32
N TYR A 68 -1.68 -13.29 -5.87
CA TYR A 68 -0.49 -12.94 -5.10
C TYR A 68 -0.81 -11.87 -4.03
N VAL A 69 -1.53 -10.81 -4.41
CA VAL A 69 -1.89 -9.75 -3.45
C VAL A 69 -2.83 -10.30 -2.37
N ALA A 70 -3.81 -11.11 -2.74
CA ALA A 70 -4.75 -11.72 -1.78
C ALA A 70 -4.03 -12.59 -0.75
N LEU A 71 -3.12 -13.48 -1.19
CA LEU A 71 -2.32 -14.32 -0.30
C LEU A 71 -1.43 -13.47 0.63
N LYS A 72 -0.81 -12.42 0.09
CA LYS A 72 0.03 -11.52 0.88
C LYS A 72 -0.77 -10.75 1.92
N CYS A 73 -1.89 -10.16 1.53
CA CYS A 73 -2.83 -9.46 2.41
C CYS A 73 -3.32 -10.39 3.52
N LYS A 74 -3.68 -11.64 3.19
CA LYS A 74 -4.07 -12.66 4.18
C LYS A 74 -2.96 -12.92 5.20
N SER A 75 -1.72 -13.15 4.75
CA SER A 75 -0.57 -13.36 5.64
C SER A 75 -0.33 -12.17 6.56
N LEU A 76 -0.47 -10.95 6.04
CA LEU A 76 -0.31 -9.73 6.84
C LEU A 76 -1.43 -9.56 7.88
N LEU A 77 -2.68 -9.89 7.54
CA LEU A 77 -3.80 -9.90 8.48
C LEU A 77 -3.60 -10.93 9.61
N GLU A 78 -3.14 -12.14 9.27
CA GLU A 78 -2.83 -13.19 10.24
C GLU A 78 -1.71 -12.78 11.20
N SER A 79 -0.70 -12.06 10.69
CA SER A 79 0.42 -11.55 11.50
C SER A 79 0.04 -10.41 12.46
N ARG A 80 -1.16 -9.82 12.31
CA ARG A 80 -1.65 -8.64 13.06
C ARG A 80 -0.71 -7.43 13.02
N GLN A 81 0.06 -7.28 11.94
CA GLN A 81 1.03 -6.18 11.75
C GLN A 81 0.44 -4.96 11.04
N LEU A 82 -0.85 -4.98 10.69
CA LEU A 82 -1.51 -3.94 9.92
C LEU A 82 -2.43 -3.06 10.79
N HIS A 83 -2.40 -1.77 10.50
CA HIS A 83 -3.29 -0.76 11.08
C HIS A 83 -3.79 0.19 9.97
N GLY A 84 -4.82 0.98 10.31
CA GLY A 84 -5.44 2.01 9.45
C GLY A 84 -5.65 1.60 7.99
N LYS A 85 -5.13 2.41 7.05
CA LYS A 85 -5.38 2.23 5.61
C LYS A 85 -4.80 0.92 5.07
N GLY A 86 -3.68 0.45 5.61
CA GLY A 86 -3.11 -0.85 5.24
C GLY A 86 -4.00 -2.03 5.64
N LEU A 87 -4.68 -1.92 6.79
CA LEU A 87 -5.66 -2.91 7.25
C LEU A 87 -6.92 -2.91 6.37
N GLU A 88 -7.48 -1.72 6.10
CA GLU A 88 -8.63 -1.57 5.19
C GLU A 88 -8.34 -2.18 3.81
N PHE A 89 -7.09 -2.05 3.33
CA PHE A 89 -6.67 -2.56 2.01
C PHE A 89 -6.74 -4.06 1.97
N CYS A 90 -6.08 -4.67 2.95
CA CYS A 90 -5.94 -6.10 2.99
C CYS A 90 -7.30 -6.76 3.20
N ILE A 91 -8.20 -6.14 3.97
CA ILE A 91 -9.59 -6.61 4.12
C ILE A 91 -10.34 -6.52 2.79
N TYR A 92 -10.24 -5.39 2.08
CA TYR A 92 -10.91 -5.21 0.79
C TYR A 92 -10.43 -6.24 -0.25
N ILE A 93 -9.11 -6.35 -0.44
CA ILE A 93 -8.52 -7.29 -1.40
C ILE A 93 -8.84 -8.74 -1.03
N VAL A 94 -8.75 -9.12 0.26
CA VAL A 94 -9.10 -10.48 0.68
C VAL A 94 -10.59 -10.76 0.44
N GLY A 95 -11.47 -9.81 0.75
CA GLY A 95 -12.91 -9.94 0.51
C GLY A 95 -13.27 -10.14 -0.96
N GLU A 96 -12.61 -9.40 -1.86
CA GLU A 96 -12.86 -9.47 -3.30
C GLU A 96 -12.18 -10.67 -3.98
N PHE A 97 -11.00 -11.11 -3.52
CA PHE A 97 -10.17 -12.04 -4.29
C PHE A 97 -9.84 -13.37 -3.58
N SER A 98 -10.15 -13.54 -2.29
CA SER A 98 -9.79 -14.78 -1.56
C SER A 98 -10.80 -15.94 -1.71
N TYR A 99 -11.82 -15.80 -2.55
CA TYR A 99 -12.74 -16.89 -2.87
C TYR A 99 -12.29 -17.74 -4.07
N LYS A 100 -11.30 -17.26 -4.84
CA LYS A 100 -10.64 -18.03 -5.90
C LYS A 100 -9.72 -19.09 -5.28
#